data_AF-A0A667WYF9-F1
#
_entry.id   AF-A0A667WYF9-F1
#
_cell.length_a   1.000
_cell.length_b   1.000
_cell.length_c   1.000
_cell.angle_alpha   90.00
_cell.angle_beta   90.00
_cell.angle_gamma   90.00
#
_symmetry.space_group_name_H-M   'P 1'
#
loop_
_entity.id
_entity.type
_entity.pdbx_description
1 polymer ?
#
loop_
_entity_poly.entity_id
_entity_poly.type
_entity_poly.pdbx_seq_one_letter_code
_entity_poly.pdbx_strand_id
1 'polypeptide(L)'
;MSFSRTIGSFIIPLSIPKGVKKLCELCEKPAHLQCTKCRLTFYCGTEHQQADWVGIHDRICQLLVPIRSPAPFYSLQADRDTHRIQTRIKQISRAVAQSKLFEGKYMEVQPAAQFFLRCATDIFGPGVVQLVPAYLLLAESSVGLGSLSQAKRFMSAAEWVVLRSPDCGPAVRHQLHRSLGRLYTMMGNLDAALLHFANDVYYASEEYGLDNTVTCDGYFLMANVFIQKGERLIAHSLYSEVARTWHSHLTKLFESLKQNSTSLEPSFDKSQRAEVDQMLRTILEAGENNSIQNKSQIALVAHCLAMLWFLGGDPQKVRHLTELPDTAASLLILHHDLLSFQLKH
;
A
#
# COMPACT_ATOMS: atom_id res chain seq x y z
N MET A 1 2.83 28.60 -0.41
CA MET A 1 4.04 28.40 0.41
C MET A 1 3.86 29.13 1.73
N SER A 2 3.62 28.40 2.81
CA SER A 2 3.57 28.94 4.18
C SER A 2 4.05 27.82 5.11
N PHE A 3 5.37 27.66 5.14
CA PHE A 3 6.07 26.76 6.06
C PHE A 3 6.21 27.46 7.43
N SER A 4 6.14 26.64 8.48
CA SER A 4 6.46 26.96 9.89
C SER A 4 5.30 27.48 10.76
N ARG A 5 4.42 26.56 11.16
CA ARG A 5 3.94 26.55 12.55
C ARG A 5 4.61 25.37 13.23
N THR A 6 5.58 25.63 14.09
CA THR A 6 6.15 24.60 14.98
C THR A 6 5.04 24.12 15.90
N ILE A 7 4.59 22.87 15.75
CA ILE A 7 3.51 22.26 16.58
C ILE A 7 4.06 21.76 17.93
N GLY A 8 5.28 22.19 18.29
CA GLY A 8 6.08 21.63 19.35
C GLY A 8 6.66 22.74 20.22
N SER A 9 6.61 22.56 21.54
CA SER A 9 7.22 23.46 22.52
C SER A 9 8.44 22.81 23.14
N PHE A 10 9.43 23.61 23.52
CA PHE A 10 10.58 23.12 24.30
C PHE A 10 10.12 22.50 25.62
N ILE A 11 10.69 21.36 25.96
CA ILE A 11 10.41 20.70 27.23
C ILE A 11 11.04 21.53 28.34
N ILE A 12 10.26 21.81 29.39
CA ILE A 12 10.77 22.44 30.61
C ILE A 12 11.44 21.34 31.45
N PRO A 13 12.76 21.35 31.66
CA PRO A 13 13.44 20.24 32.35
C PRO A 13 12.92 20.03 33.79
N LEU A 14 12.47 21.10 34.43
CA LEU A 14 11.89 21.08 35.78
C LEU A 14 10.52 20.40 35.86
N SER A 15 9.80 20.25 34.73
CA SER A 15 8.50 19.56 34.71
C SER A 15 8.62 18.04 34.56
N ILE A 16 9.84 17.50 34.44
CA ILE A 16 10.08 16.06 34.31
C ILE A 16 10.45 15.50 35.69
N PRO A 17 9.83 14.40 36.14
CA PRO A 17 10.22 13.73 37.39
C PRO A 17 11.71 13.37 37.38
N LYS A 18 12.38 13.51 38.53
CA LYS A 18 13.82 13.21 38.66
C LYS A 18 14.11 11.78 38.18
N GLY A 19 15.11 11.63 37.33
CA GLY A 19 15.55 10.34 36.77
C GLY A 19 14.81 9.89 35.51
N VAL A 20 13.73 10.56 35.10
CA VAL A 20 12.99 10.20 33.88
C VAL A 20 13.58 10.94 32.68
N LYS A 21 13.98 10.21 31.64
CA LYS A 21 14.35 10.80 30.34
C LYS A 21 13.16 10.68 29.38
N LYS A 22 12.81 11.76 28.70
CA LYS A 22 11.87 11.73 27.59
C LYS A 22 12.64 11.41 26.31
N LEU A 23 12.14 10.44 25.55
CA LEU A 23 12.79 9.94 24.34
C LEU A 23 12.01 10.37 23.10
N CYS A 24 12.72 10.53 21.98
CA CYS A 24 12.13 10.88 20.71
C CYS A 24 11.29 9.72 20.17
N GLU A 25 10.08 10.05 19.70
CA GLU A 25 9.11 9.08 19.16
C GLU A 25 9.65 8.25 17.97
N LEU A 26 10.58 8.81 17.19
CA LEU A 26 11.09 8.18 15.96
C LEU A 26 12.46 7.49 16.12
N CYS A 27 13.34 7.99 16.99
CA CYS A 27 14.73 7.53 17.06
C CYS A 27 15.19 7.14 18.46
N GLU A 28 14.32 7.27 19.47
CA GLU A 28 14.58 6.92 20.86
C GLU A 28 15.75 7.67 21.54
N LYS A 29 16.35 8.66 20.86
CA LYS A 29 17.34 9.58 21.45
C LYS A 29 16.67 10.57 22.42
N PRO A 30 17.41 11.23 23.33
CA PRO A 30 16.86 12.23 24.23
C PRO A 30 16.04 13.31 23.50
N ALA A 31 14.86 13.60 24.03
CA ALA A 31 13.94 14.59 23.46
C ALA A 31 14.09 15.97 24.10
N HIS A 32 13.84 17.00 23.31
CA HIS A 32 13.88 18.42 23.70
C HIS A 32 12.60 19.17 23.35
N LEU A 33 11.76 18.60 22.49
CA LEU A 33 10.47 19.15 22.06
C LEU A 33 9.32 18.23 22.51
N GLN A 34 8.16 18.83 22.74
CA GLN A 34 6.91 18.16 23.11
C GLN A 34 5.79 18.66 22.20
N CYS A 35 4.95 17.74 21.71
CA CYS A 35 3.75 18.11 20.93
C CYS A 35 2.82 19.00 21.75
N THR A 36 2.42 20.16 21.23
CA THR A 36 1.57 21.12 21.95
C THR A 36 0.10 20.67 22.05
N LYS A 37 -0.35 19.79 21.14
CA LYS A 37 -1.72 19.29 21.11
C LYS A 37 -1.95 18.19 22.14
N CYS A 38 -1.26 17.04 22.03
CA CYS A 38 -1.46 15.93 22.96
C CYS A 38 -0.63 16.04 24.23
N ARG A 39 0.50 16.78 24.21
CA ARG A 39 1.49 16.87 25.31
C ARG A 39 2.08 15.53 25.75
N LEU A 40 1.91 14.46 24.96
CA LEU A 40 2.31 13.09 25.31
C LEU A 40 3.36 12.49 24.37
N THR A 41 3.75 13.24 23.34
CA THR A 41 4.74 12.80 22.34
C THR A 41 5.89 13.79 22.31
N PHE A 42 7.10 13.25 22.24
CA PHE A 42 8.35 14.01 22.41
C PHE A 42 9.28 13.78 21.23
N TYR A 43 10.10 14.79 20.91
CA TYR A 43 11.00 14.77 19.75
C TYR A 43 12.37 15.35 20.10
N CYS A 44 13.45 14.82 19.50
CA CYS A 44 14.79 15.38 19.67
C CYS A 44 15.00 16.69 18.90
N GLY A 45 14.20 16.96 17.87
CA GLY A 45 14.29 18.17 17.05
C GLY A 45 13.06 18.37 16.17
N THR A 46 13.01 19.53 15.51
CA THR A 46 11.88 19.96 14.66
C THR A 46 11.72 19.08 13.41
N GLU A 47 12.82 18.54 12.88
CA GLU A 47 12.81 17.60 11.76
C GLU A 47 12.00 16.34 12.09
N HIS A 48 12.32 15.66 13.19
CA HIS A 48 11.61 14.44 13.62
C HIS A 48 10.16 14.74 13.99
N GLN A 49 9.90 15.90 14.59
CA GLN A 49 8.55 16.34 14.85
C GLN A 49 7.75 16.49 13.54
N GLN A 50 8.32 17.14 12.53
CA GLN A 50 7.66 17.36 11.25
C GLN A 50 7.45 16.04 10.50
N ALA A 51 8.45 15.17 10.49
CA ALA A 51 8.36 13.84 9.89
C ALA A 51 7.24 13.00 10.53
N ASP A 52 7.17 12.97 11.87
CA ASP A 52 6.09 12.28 12.59
C ASP A 52 4.72 12.91 12.31
N TRP A 53 4.65 14.26 12.32
CA TRP A 53 3.42 15.00 12.07
C TRP A 53 2.80 14.69 10.70
N VAL A 54 3.60 14.81 9.65
CA VAL A 54 3.17 14.53 8.27
C VAL A 54 2.92 13.03 8.10
N GLY A 55 3.75 12.20 8.72
CA GLY A 55 3.70 10.75 8.63
C GLY A 55 2.43 10.14 9.20
N ILE A 56 2.12 10.41 10.48
CA ILE A 56 0.99 9.78 11.16
C ILE A 56 0.39 10.62 12.30
N HIS A 57 1.21 11.42 12.98
CA HIS A 57 0.84 11.99 14.27
C HIS A 57 -0.38 12.91 14.18
N ASP A 58 -0.55 13.71 13.12
CA ASP A 58 -1.75 14.55 12.96
C ASP A 58 -3.06 13.73 13.06
N ARG A 59 -3.06 12.52 12.51
CA ARG A 59 -4.24 11.64 12.49
C ARG A 59 -4.50 10.92 13.82
N ILE A 60 -3.45 10.69 14.62
CA ILE A 60 -3.54 9.88 15.84
C ILE A 60 -3.37 10.70 17.12
N CYS A 61 -2.98 11.98 17.02
CA CYS A 61 -2.59 12.84 18.14
C CYS A 61 -3.57 12.79 19.31
N GLN A 62 -4.87 12.98 19.03
CA GLN A 62 -5.91 12.97 20.06
C GLN A 62 -6.24 11.57 20.56
N LEU A 63 -6.10 10.55 19.71
CA LEU A 63 -6.33 9.15 20.08
C LEU A 63 -5.27 8.62 21.05
N LEU A 64 -4.08 9.23 21.07
CA LEU A 64 -3.00 8.88 22.01
C LEU A 64 -3.28 9.29 23.45
N VAL A 65 -4.12 10.30 23.67
CA VAL A 65 -4.39 10.85 25.01
C VAL A 65 -4.89 9.80 25.99
N PRO A 66 -5.97 9.05 25.70
CA PRO A 66 -6.46 8.02 26.62
C PRO A 66 -5.50 6.83 26.80
N ILE A 67 -4.60 6.57 25.84
CA ILE A 67 -3.65 5.44 25.92
C ILE A 67 -2.44 5.77 26.78
N ARG A 68 -1.92 7.00 26.68
CA ARG A 68 -0.66 7.41 27.32
C ARG A 68 -0.88 8.14 28.65
N SER A 69 -2.11 8.53 28.97
CA SER A 69 -2.42 9.17 30.25
C SER A 69 -2.46 8.12 31.37
N PRO A 70 -1.95 8.41 32.57
CA PRO A 70 -2.11 7.52 33.71
C PRO A 70 -3.60 7.29 33.99
N ALA A 71 -4.05 6.03 34.01
CA ALA A 71 -5.42 5.72 34.38
C ALA A 71 -5.64 6.04 35.87
N PRO A 72 -6.60 6.89 36.24
CA PRO A 72 -6.86 7.22 37.64
C PRO A 72 -7.44 6.03 38.42
N PHE A 73 -8.12 5.10 37.72
CA PHE A 73 -8.68 3.87 38.28
C PHE A 73 -8.66 2.74 37.25
N TYR A 74 -8.23 1.54 37.66
CA TYR A 74 -8.31 0.33 36.83
C TYR A 74 -9.75 -0.18 36.83
N SER A 75 -10.38 -0.18 35.66
CA SER A 75 -11.69 -0.81 35.46
C SER A 75 -11.68 -1.62 34.17
N LEU A 76 -12.37 -2.76 34.17
CA LEU A 76 -12.49 -3.62 32.98
C LEU A 76 -13.03 -2.86 31.76
N GLN A 77 -13.88 -1.85 31.99
CA GLN A 77 -14.42 -1.02 30.92
C GLN A 77 -13.34 -0.10 30.32
N ALA A 78 -12.54 0.55 31.16
CA ALA A 78 -11.43 1.39 30.70
C ALA A 78 -10.37 0.59 29.91
N ASP A 79 -10.09 -0.64 30.31
CA ASP A 79 -9.16 -1.53 29.58
C ASP A 79 -9.71 -1.91 28.20
N ARG A 80 -11.01 -2.24 28.12
CA ARG A 80 -11.70 -2.54 26.86
C ARG A 80 -11.69 -1.34 25.91
N ASP A 81 -11.94 -0.14 26.42
CA ASP A 81 -11.96 1.08 25.62
C ASP A 81 -10.55 1.45 25.14
N THR A 82 -9.53 1.29 25.99
CA THR A 82 -8.12 1.46 25.60
C THR A 82 -7.73 0.49 24.48
N HIS A 83 -8.09 -0.79 24.62
CA HIS A 83 -7.83 -1.79 23.58
C HIS A 83 -8.54 -1.49 22.25
N ARG A 84 -9.78 -0.99 22.30
CA ARG A 84 -10.51 -0.53 21.11
C ARG A 84 -9.80 0.62 20.41
N ILE A 85 -9.34 1.61 21.17
CA ILE A 85 -8.60 2.75 20.61
C ILE A 85 -7.26 2.29 20.04
N GLN A 86 -6.50 1.44 20.74
CA GLN A 86 -5.26 0.85 20.23
C GLN A 86 -5.48 0.10 18.91
N THR A 87 -6.54 -0.71 18.84
CA THR A 87 -6.90 -1.44 17.61
C THR A 87 -7.23 -0.49 16.46
N ARG A 88 -7.97 0.59 16.74
CA ARG A 88 -8.29 1.63 15.76
C ARG A 88 -7.04 2.37 15.29
N ILE A 89 -6.14 2.77 16.18
CA ILE A 89 -4.89 3.44 15.82
C ILE A 89 -4.01 2.51 14.98
N LYS A 90 -3.93 1.22 15.33
CA LYS A 90 -3.21 0.21 14.53
C LYS A 90 -3.75 0.17 13.08
N GLN A 91 -5.06 0.15 12.90
CA GLN A 91 -5.69 0.18 11.57
C GLN A 91 -5.40 1.47 10.81
N ILE A 92 -5.52 2.63 11.47
CA ILE A 92 -5.19 3.94 10.86
C ILE A 92 -3.72 3.97 10.43
N SER A 93 -2.81 3.52 11.29
CA SER A 93 -1.37 3.54 11.02
C SER A 93 -1.00 2.65 9.84
N ARG A 94 -1.60 1.45 9.76
CA ARG A 94 -1.45 0.55 8.61
C ARG A 94 -1.94 1.21 7.33
N ALA A 95 -3.17 1.74 7.33
CA ALA A 95 -3.78 2.35 6.14
C ALA A 95 -3.00 3.58 5.64
N VAL A 96 -2.52 4.41 6.57
CA VAL A 96 -1.72 5.60 6.24
C VAL A 96 -0.36 5.21 5.65
N ALA A 97 0.31 4.22 6.25
CA ALA A 97 1.57 3.70 5.73
C ALA A 97 1.41 3.13 4.32
N GLN A 98 0.36 2.32 4.08
CA GLN A 98 0.05 1.75 2.76
C GLN A 98 -0.22 2.84 1.72
N SER A 99 -1.08 3.83 2.04
CA SER A 99 -1.40 4.94 1.15
C SER A 99 -0.16 5.76 0.78
N LYS A 100 0.72 6.06 1.74
CA LYS A 100 1.95 6.83 1.48
C LYS A 100 2.99 6.04 0.70
N LEU A 101 3.05 4.73 0.92
CA LEU A 101 3.93 3.84 0.19
C LEU A 101 3.55 3.80 -1.28
N PHE A 102 2.25 3.71 -1.55
CA PHE A 102 1.68 3.82 -2.88
C PHE A 102 2.01 5.16 -3.56
N GLU A 103 1.90 6.27 -2.82
CA GLU A 103 2.27 7.60 -3.32
C GLU A 103 3.79 7.80 -3.53
N GLY A 104 4.63 6.80 -3.25
CA GLY A 104 6.09 6.90 -3.33
C GLY A 104 6.71 7.79 -2.24
N LYS A 105 5.94 8.18 -1.22
CA LYS A 105 6.38 9.06 -0.12
C LYS A 105 7.08 8.27 0.98
N TYR A 106 8.17 7.60 0.63
CA TYR A 106 8.83 6.63 1.51
C TYR A 106 9.29 7.21 2.85
N MET A 107 9.70 8.48 2.89
CA MET A 107 10.06 9.17 4.14
C MET A 107 8.87 9.28 5.11
N GLU A 108 7.66 9.44 4.58
CA GLU A 108 6.45 9.59 5.39
C GLU A 108 5.86 8.22 5.80
N VAL A 109 6.22 7.13 5.10
CA VAL A 109 5.82 5.76 5.46
C VAL A 109 6.50 5.32 6.76
N GLN A 110 7.79 5.62 6.92
CA GLN A 110 8.60 5.21 8.07
C GLN A 110 7.93 5.49 9.43
N PRO A 111 7.53 6.72 9.79
CA PRO A 111 6.87 7.00 11.06
C PRO A 111 5.54 6.25 11.21
N ALA A 112 4.73 6.15 10.15
CA ALA A 112 3.45 5.45 10.21
C ALA A 112 3.63 3.93 10.42
N ALA A 113 4.59 3.33 9.71
CA ALA A 113 4.89 1.91 9.79
C ALA A 113 5.60 1.54 11.12
N GLN A 114 6.49 2.39 11.64
CA GLN A 114 7.09 2.23 12.96
C GLN A 114 6.02 2.29 14.06
N PHE A 115 5.12 3.27 13.96
CA PHE A 115 4.00 3.39 14.90
C PHE A 115 3.10 2.16 14.85
N PHE A 116 2.78 1.68 13.63
CA PHE A 116 2.01 0.46 13.43
C PHE A 116 2.69 -0.76 14.07
N LEU A 117 4.00 -0.95 13.86
CA LEU A 117 4.76 -2.05 14.46
C LEU A 117 4.69 -2.02 15.98
N ARG A 118 4.89 -0.85 16.59
CA ARG A 118 4.84 -0.69 18.04
C ARG A 118 3.46 -1.02 18.59
N CYS A 119 2.40 -0.46 18.02
CA CYS A 119 1.04 -0.78 18.47
C CYS A 119 0.67 -2.26 18.27
N ALA A 120 1.11 -2.87 17.18
CA ALA A 120 0.88 -4.29 16.98
C ALA A 120 1.65 -5.13 18.01
N THR A 121 2.88 -4.73 18.35
CA THR A 121 3.68 -5.37 19.41
C THR A 121 3.03 -5.20 20.78
N ASP A 122 2.47 -4.03 21.09
CA ASP A 122 1.77 -3.77 22.36
C ASP A 122 0.50 -4.62 22.49
N ILE A 123 -0.22 -4.86 21.39
CA ILE A 123 -1.49 -5.63 21.38
C ILE A 123 -1.23 -7.14 21.40
N PHE A 124 -0.30 -7.62 20.57
CA PHE A 124 -0.15 -9.06 20.32
C PHE A 124 1.12 -9.68 20.93
N GLY A 125 2.04 -8.86 21.42
CA GLY A 125 3.37 -9.28 21.84
C GLY A 125 4.37 -9.38 20.67
N PRO A 126 5.65 -9.62 20.99
CA PRO A 126 6.71 -9.71 19.99
C PRO A 126 6.69 -11.06 19.24
N GLY A 127 7.16 -11.05 17.99
CA GLY A 127 7.47 -12.28 17.24
C GLY A 127 6.26 -13.05 16.69
N VAL A 128 5.09 -12.42 16.61
CA VAL A 128 3.85 -13.03 16.12
C VAL A 128 3.52 -12.60 14.68
N VAL A 129 2.78 -13.44 13.96
CA VAL A 129 2.44 -13.26 12.52
C VAL A 129 1.78 -11.90 12.23
N GLN A 130 1.02 -11.37 13.18
CA GLN A 130 0.32 -10.08 13.06
C GLN A 130 1.29 -8.89 12.90
N LEU A 131 2.58 -9.06 13.21
CA LEU A 131 3.62 -8.05 13.00
C LEU A 131 4.18 -8.04 11.58
N VAL A 132 4.02 -9.12 10.81
CA VAL A 132 4.59 -9.26 9.46
C VAL A 132 4.23 -8.07 8.56
N PRO A 133 2.96 -7.62 8.46
CA PRO A 133 2.63 -6.49 7.61
C PRO A 133 3.37 -5.20 7.97
N ALA A 134 3.71 -4.99 9.25
CA ALA A 134 4.46 -3.80 9.67
C ALA A 134 5.94 -3.88 9.23
N TYR A 135 6.55 -5.06 9.35
CA TYR A 135 7.90 -5.29 8.84
C TYR A 135 7.99 -5.14 7.33
N LEU A 136 6.99 -5.63 6.57
CA LEU A 136 6.97 -5.47 5.11
C LEU A 136 6.91 -3.98 4.71
N LEU A 137 6.02 -3.19 5.32
CA LEU A 137 5.93 -1.74 5.06
C LEU A 137 7.23 -0.99 5.37
N LEU A 138 7.89 -1.34 6.47
CA LEU A 138 9.18 -0.76 6.85
C LEU A 138 10.29 -1.14 5.88
N ALA A 139 10.30 -2.38 5.41
CA ALA A 139 11.28 -2.83 4.45
C ALA A 139 11.06 -2.18 3.07
N GLU A 140 9.84 -2.16 2.56
CA GLU A 140 9.51 -1.55 1.26
C GLU A 140 9.82 -0.05 1.24
N SER A 141 9.47 0.68 2.31
CA SER A 141 9.88 2.09 2.44
C SER A 141 11.40 2.25 2.56
N SER A 142 12.10 1.33 3.24
CA SER A 142 13.57 1.35 3.30
C SER A 142 14.20 1.12 1.93
N VAL A 143 13.62 0.24 1.09
CA VAL A 143 14.02 0.04 -0.31
C VAL A 143 13.82 1.33 -1.11
N GLY A 144 12.65 1.96 -1.02
CA GLY A 144 12.35 3.22 -1.71
C GLY A 144 13.26 4.38 -1.30
N LEU A 145 13.81 4.36 -0.08
CA LEU A 145 14.82 5.30 0.40
C LEU A 145 16.26 4.93 0.02
N GLY A 146 16.47 3.82 -0.69
CA GLY A 146 17.81 3.30 -1.02
C GLY A 146 18.56 2.69 0.17
N SER A 147 17.93 2.53 1.33
CA SER A 147 18.54 1.97 2.53
C SER A 147 18.43 0.44 2.56
N LEU A 148 19.20 -0.23 1.72
CA LEU A 148 19.17 -1.69 1.57
C LEU A 148 19.50 -2.45 2.87
N SER A 149 20.34 -1.89 3.74
CA SER A 149 20.68 -2.50 5.04
C SER A 149 19.46 -2.58 5.96
N GLN A 150 18.66 -1.51 6.05
CA GLN A 150 17.42 -1.48 6.83
C GLN A 150 16.36 -2.39 6.21
N ALA A 151 16.24 -2.38 4.87
CA ALA A 151 15.31 -3.26 4.16
C ALA A 151 15.57 -4.73 4.47
N LYS A 152 16.84 -5.17 4.36
CA LYS A 152 17.24 -6.55 4.69
C LYS A 152 16.93 -6.89 6.16
N ARG A 153 17.22 -5.99 7.10
CA ARG A 153 16.93 -6.22 8.53
C ARG A 153 15.44 -6.48 8.78
N PHE A 154 14.57 -5.65 8.20
CA PHE A 154 13.12 -5.80 8.38
C PHE A 154 12.56 -7.02 7.62
N MET A 155 13.10 -7.34 6.45
CA MET A 155 12.77 -8.57 5.72
C MET A 155 13.12 -9.81 6.53
N SER A 156 14.35 -9.89 7.07
CA SER A 156 14.75 -11.03 7.91
C SER A 156 13.88 -11.16 9.17
N ALA A 157 13.42 -10.04 9.74
CA ALA A 157 12.47 -10.07 10.85
C ALA A 157 11.11 -10.65 10.42
N ALA A 158 10.59 -10.28 9.25
CA ALA A 158 9.35 -10.83 8.70
C ALA A 158 9.48 -12.33 8.39
N GLU A 159 10.56 -12.72 7.70
CA GLU A 159 10.86 -14.12 7.38
C GLU A 159 10.96 -14.99 8.64
N TRP A 160 11.66 -14.51 9.66
CA TRP A 160 11.81 -15.22 10.92
C TRP A 160 10.46 -15.50 11.61
N VAL A 161 9.56 -14.51 11.60
CA VAL A 161 8.22 -14.67 12.17
C VAL A 161 7.39 -15.70 11.40
N VAL A 162 7.44 -15.65 10.07
CA VAL A 162 6.73 -16.62 9.21
C VAL A 162 7.30 -18.03 9.36
N LEU A 163 8.62 -18.17 9.39
CA LEU A 163 9.30 -19.46 9.59
C LEU A 163 8.90 -20.12 10.91
N ARG A 164 8.76 -19.32 11.97
CA ARG A 164 8.31 -19.81 13.29
C ARG A 164 6.83 -20.10 13.39
N SER A 165 6.05 -19.73 12.38
CA SER A 165 4.60 -19.81 12.37
C SER A 165 4.12 -20.60 11.14
N PRO A 166 4.29 -21.93 11.12
CA PRO A 166 3.97 -22.75 9.94
C PRO A 166 2.50 -22.59 9.52
N ASP A 167 1.60 -22.34 10.47
CA ASP A 167 0.16 -22.20 10.23
C ASP A 167 -0.29 -20.77 9.89
N CYS A 168 0.62 -19.87 9.50
CA CYS A 168 0.30 -18.48 9.16
C CYS A 168 -0.61 -18.29 7.92
N GLY A 169 -0.87 -19.37 7.18
CA GLY A 169 -1.76 -19.40 6.03
C GLY A 169 -1.17 -18.77 4.76
N PRO A 170 -1.81 -19.00 3.60
CA PRO A 170 -1.29 -18.53 2.31
C PRO A 170 -1.33 -17.00 2.17
N ALA A 171 -2.34 -16.34 2.76
CA ALA A 171 -2.47 -14.88 2.83
C ALA A 171 -1.20 -14.16 3.34
N VAL A 172 -0.51 -14.69 4.35
CA VAL A 172 0.71 -14.08 4.89
C VAL A 172 1.92 -14.42 4.04
N ARG A 173 2.00 -15.68 3.57
CA ARG A 173 3.13 -16.19 2.79
C ARG A 173 3.26 -15.47 1.45
N HIS A 174 2.16 -15.24 0.75
CA HIS A 174 2.22 -14.55 -0.54
C HIS A 174 2.71 -13.09 -0.38
N GLN A 175 2.24 -12.36 0.65
CA GLN A 175 2.69 -10.99 0.93
C GLN A 175 4.20 -10.92 1.23
N LEU A 176 4.71 -11.88 2.01
CA LEU A 176 6.13 -11.99 2.29
C LEU A 176 6.92 -12.20 0.99
N HIS A 177 6.52 -13.19 0.18
CA HIS A 177 7.20 -13.51 -1.07
C HIS A 177 7.13 -12.39 -2.10
N ARG A 178 6.00 -11.69 -2.20
CA ARG A 178 5.87 -10.49 -3.03
C ARG A 178 6.90 -9.43 -2.64
N SER A 179 7.05 -9.18 -1.34
CA SER A 179 7.98 -8.17 -0.83
C SER A 179 9.44 -8.58 -1.04
N LEU A 180 9.76 -9.87 -0.82
CA LEU A 180 11.09 -10.42 -1.11
C LEU A 180 11.42 -10.31 -2.60
N GLY A 181 10.49 -10.64 -3.50
CA GLY A 181 10.68 -10.52 -4.93
C GLY A 181 11.00 -9.08 -5.36
N ARG A 182 10.30 -8.08 -4.79
CA ARG A 182 10.60 -6.66 -5.03
C ARG A 182 12.00 -6.27 -4.53
N LEU A 183 12.40 -6.75 -3.34
CA LEU A 183 13.75 -6.51 -2.81
C LEU A 183 14.83 -7.09 -3.73
N TYR A 184 14.70 -8.35 -4.15
CA TYR A 184 15.67 -9.00 -5.01
C TYR A 184 15.74 -8.37 -6.41
N THR A 185 14.61 -7.89 -6.94
CA THR A 185 14.57 -7.10 -8.18
C THR A 185 15.43 -5.83 -8.03
N MET A 186 15.27 -5.09 -6.93
CA MET A 186 16.06 -3.88 -6.66
C MET A 186 17.56 -4.18 -6.46
N MET A 187 17.88 -5.36 -5.91
CA MET A 187 19.26 -5.83 -5.78
C MET A 187 19.87 -6.33 -7.10
N GLY A 188 19.09 -6.38 -8.18
CA GLY A 188 19.51 -6.92 -9.48
C GLY A 188 19.59 -8.45 -9.54
N ASN A 189 19.17 -9.16 -8.50
CA ASN A 189 19.10 -10.62 -8.51
C ASN A 189 17.75 -11.07 -9.07
N LEU A 190 17.64 -11.04 -10.40
CA LEU A 190 16.40 -11.28 -11.12
C LEU A 190 15.90 -12.72 -10.99
N ASP A 191 16.79 -13.70 -10.88
CA ASP A 191 16.39 -15.12 -10.74
C ASP A 191 15.77 -15.39 -9.35
N ALA A 192 16.37 -14.85 -8.28
CA ALA A 192 15.76 -14.93 -6.96
C ALA A 192 14.42 -14.18 -6.89
N ALA A 193 14.33 -13.04 -7.59
CA ALA A 193 13.07 -12.29 -7.69
C ALA A 193 11.96 -13.12 -8.34
N LEU A 194 12.25 -13.77 -9.47
CA LEU A 194 11.29 -14.65 -10.17
C LEU A 194 10.84 -15.82 -9.29
N LEU A 195 11.77 -16.45 -8.56
CA LEU A 195 11.43 -17.53 -7.63
C LEU A 195 10.46 -17.06 -6.55
N HIS A 196 10.70 -15.89 -5.97
CA HIS A 196 9.82 -15.33 -4.96
C HIS A 196 8.47 -14.90 -5.55
N PHE A 197 8.42 -14.29 -6.73
CA PHE A 197 7.15 -13.97 -7.36
C PHE A 197 6.35 -15.23 -7.78
N ALA A 198 7.02 -16.31 -8.18
CA ALA A 198 6.34 -17.58 -8.41
C ALA A 198 5.70 -18.15 -7.13
N ASN A 199 6.39 -18.05 -5.99
CA ASN A 199 5.82 -18.41 -4.69
C ASN A 199 4.67 -17.48 -4.26
N ASP A 200 4.75 -16.18 -4.56
CA ASP A 200 3.62 -15.24 -4.36
C ASP A 200 2.40 -15.68 -5.17
N VAL A 201 2.55 -15.96 -6.46
CA VAL A 201 1.45 -16.47 -7.30
C VAL A 201 0.87 -17.77 -6.73
N TYR A 202 1.73 -18.71 -6.33
CA TYR A 202 1.28 -19.98 -5.75
C TYR A 202 0.39 -19.77 -4.52
N TYR A 203 0.90 -19.07 -3.50
CA TYR A 203 0.14 -18.86 -2.26
C TYR A 203 -1.06 -17.92 -2.44
N ALA A 204 -0.97 -16.92 -3.33
CA ALA A 204 -2.11 -16.07 -3.65
C ALA A 204 -3.21 -16.85 -4.36
N SER A 205 -2.85 -17.78 -5.26
CA SER A 205 -3.83 -18.64 -5.93
C SER A 205 -4.52 -19.61 -4.98
N GLU A 206 -3.81 -20.10 -3.95
CA GLU A 206 -4.37 -20.94 -2.89
C GLU A 206 -5.39 -20.17 -2.03
N GLU A 207 -5.11 -18.90 -1.71
CA GLU A 207 -6.00 -18.06 -0.89
C GLU A 207 -7.19 -17.50 -1.67
N TYR A 208 -6.95 -16.96 -2.87
CA TYR A 208 -7.89 -16.11 -3.59
C TYR A 208 -8.40 -16.69 -4.91
N GLY A 209 -7.76 -17.75 -5.41
CA GLY A 209 -8.00 -18.33 -6.72
C GLY A 209 -7.11 -17.74 -7.83
N LEU A 210 -7.05 -18.44 -8.97
CA LEU A 210 -6.21 -18.08 -10.12
C LEU A 210 -6.70 -16.80 -10.81
N ASP A 211 -8.01 -16.64 -10.97
CA ASP A 211 -8.62 -15.49 -11.67
C ASP A 211 -8.91 -14.30 -10.74
N ASN A 212 -8.08 -14.13 -9.70
CA ASN A 212 -8.21 -13.04 -8.74
C ASN A 212 -7.22 -11.91 -9.04
N THR A 213 -7.64 -10.66 -8.81
CA THR A 213 -6.79 -9.48 -8.98
C THR A 213 -5.56 -9.50 -8.08
N VAL A 214 -5.64 -10.09 -6.89
CA VAL A 214 -4.49 -10.24 -5.99
C VAL A 214 -3.46 -11.21 -6.55
N THR A 215 -3.90 -12.32 -7.16
CA THR A 215 -3.00 -13.31 -7.79
C THR A 215 -2.32 -12.73 -9.02
N CYS A 216 -3.05 -11.95 -9.83
CA CYS A 216 -2.50 -11.40 -11.06
C CYS A 216 -1.42 -10.33 -10.86
N ASP A 217 -1.38 -9.66 -9.70
CA ASP A 217 -0.26 -8.79 -9.34
C ASP A 217 1.10 -9.52 -9.41
N GLY A 218 1.13 -10.80 -9.02
CA GLY A 218 2.33 -11.62 -9.11
C GLY A 218 2.79 -11.84 -10.56
N TYR A 219 1.85 -12.08 -11.49
CA TYR A 219 2.14 -12.18 -12.93
C TYR A 219 2.69 -10.86 -13.47
N PHE A 220 2.12 -9.72 -13.07
CA PHE A 220 2.62 -8.40 -13.46
C PHE A 220 4.07 -8.18 -13.00
N LEU A 221 4.38 -8.55 -11.75
CA LEU A 221 5.73 -8.42 -11.20
C LEU A 221 6.74 -9.33 -11.90
N MET A 222 6.37 -10.59 -12.17
CA MET A 222 7.19 -11.50 -12.98
C MET A 222 7.43 -10.95 -14.38
N ALA A 223 6.40 -10.43 -15.04
CA ALA A 223 6.51 -9.85 -16.37
C ALA A 223 7.51 -8.70 -16.42
N ASN A 224 7.47 -7.80 -15.42
CA ASN A 224 8.44 -6.70 -15.31
C ASN A 224 9.88 -7.22 -15.19
N VAL A 225 10.11 -8.31 -14.46
CA VAL A 225 11.44 -8.94 -14.37
C VAL A 225 11.85 -9.56 -15.70
N PHE A 226 10.94 -10.25 -16.40
CA PHE A 226 11.25 -10.79 -17.73
C PHE A 226 11.55 -9.71 -18.77
N ILE A 227 10.89 -8.54 -18.70
CA ILE A 227 11.26 -7.37 -19.50
C ILE A 227 12.71 -6.96 -19.20
N GLN A 228 13.11 -6.88 -17.92
CA GLN A 228 14.49 -6.55 -17.53
C GLN A 228 15.51 -7.59 -18.03
N LYS A 229 15.13 -8.88 -18.09
CA LYS A 229 15.96 -9.94 -18.67
C LYS A 229 16.00 -9.94 -20.20
N GLY A 230 15.17 -9.13 -20.87
CA GLY A 230 15.03 -9.11 -22.33
C GLY A 230 14.11 -10.20 -22.90
N GLU A 231 13.46 -11.00 -22.05
CA GLU A 231 12.59 -12.12 -22.41
C GLU A 231 11.16 -11.64 -22.71
N ARG A 232 11.01 -10.78 -23.71
CA ARG A 232 9.77 -10.03 -24.00
C ARG A 232 8.55 -10.91 -24.30
N LEU A 233 8.74 -12.06 -24.96
CA LEU A 233 7.63 -12.95 -25.30
C LEU A 233 6.95 -13.52 -24.03
N ILE A 234 7.75 -13.90 -23.04
CA ILE A 234 7.24 -14.40 -21.75
C ILE A 234 6.53 -13.27 -21.00
N ALA A 235 7.14 -12.08 -20.97
CA ALA A 235 6.52 -10.91 -20.36
C ALA A 235 5.16 -10.55 -20.97
N HIS A 236 5.05 -10.54 -22.31
CA HIS A 236 3.78 -10.26 -23.00
C HIS A 236 2.71 -11.32 -22.72
N SER A 237 3.09 -12.60 -22.59
CA SER A 237 2.16 -13.64 -22.19
C SER A 237 1.61 -13.39 -20.80
N LEU A 238 2.47 -13.06 -19.83
CA LEU A 238 2.06 -12.74 -18.46
C LEU A 238 1.18 -11.49 -18.39
N TYR A 239 1.57 -10.42 -19.09
CA TYR A 239 0.74 -9.21 -19.20
C TYR A 239 -0.62 -9.48 -19.85
N SER A 240 -0.72 -10.46 -20.75
CA SER A 240 -2.00 -10.84 -21.36
C SER A 240 -2.94 -11.45 -20.32
N GLU A 241 -2.42 -12.29 -19.43
CA GLU A 241 -3.21 -12.81 -18.31
C GLU A 241 -3.64 -11.69 -17.35
N VAL A 242 -2.73 -10.78 -17.00
CA VAL A 242 -3.05 -9.62 -16.15
C VAL A 242 -4.19 -8.80 -16.76
N ALA A 243 -4.10 -8.48 -18.06
CA ALA A 243 -5.13 -7.73 -18.76
C ALA A 243 -6.48 -8.47 -18.79
N ARG A 244 -6.48 -9.79 -19.01
CA ARG A 244 -7.70 -10.62 -18.98
C ARG A 244 -8.36 -10.65 -17.60
N THR A 245 -7.58 -10.88 -16.54
CA THR A 245 -8.11 -10.92 -15.17
C THR A 245 -8.72 -9.59 -14.77
N TRP A 246 -8.03 -8.48 -15.05
CA TRP A 246 -8.58 -7.14 -14.79
C TRP A 246 -9.78 -6.81 -15.65
N HIS A 247 -9.80 -7.20 -16.92
CA HIS A 247 -10.96 -6.99 -17.80
C HIS A 247 -12.20 -7.70 -17.25
N SER A 248 -12.07 -8.97 -16.87
CA SER A 248 -13.15 -9.75 -16.25
C SER A 248 -13.65 -9.10 -14.96
N HIS A 249 -12.74 -8.67 -14.09
CA HIS A 249 -13.09 -8.01 -12.84
C HIS A 249 -13.82 -6.67 -13.05
N LEU A 250 -13.28 -5.80 -13.91
CA LEU A 250 -13.87 -4.49 -14.21
C LEU A 250 -15.21 -4.61 -14.91
N THR A 251 -15.38 -5.60 -15.79
CA THR A 251 -16.66 -5.89 -16.46
C THR A 251 -17.73 -6.27 -15.42
N LYS A 252 -17.41 -7.16 -14.47
CA LYS A 252 -18.33 -7.53 -13.38
C LYS A 252 -18.72 -6.32 -12.52
N LEU A 253 -17.77 -5.45 -12.20
CA LEU A 253 -18.05 -4.20 -11.47
C LEU A 253 -18.97 -3.28 -12.28
N PHE A 254 -18.70 -3.11 -13.57
CA PHE A 254 -19.50 -2.28 -14.47
C PHE A 254 -20.93 -2.82 -14.63
N GLU A 255 -21.10 -4.14 -14.80
CA GLU A 255 -22.41 -4.79 -14.86
C GLU A 255 -23.19 -4.63 -13.56
N SER A 256 -22.52 -4.79 -12.41
CA SER A 256 -23.15 -4.61 -11.09
C SER A 256 -23.68 -3.18 -10.91
N LEU A 257 -22.98 -2.19 -11.45
CA LEU A 257 -23.39 -0.79 -11.45
C LEU A 257 -24.60 -0.51 -12.34
N LYS A 258 -24.68 -1.20 -13.48
CA LYS A 258 -25.82 -1.07 -14.41
C LYS A 258 -27.10 -1.65 -13.81
N GLN A 259 -26.98 -2.65 -12.94
CA GLN A 259 -28.11 -3.34 -12.31
C GLN A 259 -28.57 -2.67 -11.01
N ASN A 260 -27.64 -2.11 -10.22
CA ASN A 260 -27.95 -1.47 -8.95
C ASN A 260 -27.85 0.06 -9.08
N SER A 261 -28.97 0.73 -9.38
CA SER A 261 -29.12 2.19 -9.46
C SER A 261 -28.86 2.95 -8.14
N THR A 262 -28.28 2.32 -7.13
CA THR A 262 -28.07 2.90 -5.80
C THR A 262 -26.65 2.63 -5.36
N SER A 263 -25.90 3.72 -5.18
CA SER A 263 -24.59 3.89 -4.53
C SER A 263 -23.61 2.73 -4.70
N LEU A 264 -22.55 2.95 -5.49
CA LEU A 264 -21.28 2.25 -5.32
C LEU A 264 -20.97 2.15 -3.82
N GLU A 265 -21.10 0.96 -3.25
CA GLU A 265 -20.40 0.63 -2.01
C GLU A 265 -18.93 1.05 -2.20
N PRO A 266 -18.28 1.64 -1.19
CA PRO A 266 -17.00 2.31 -1.32
C PRO A 266 -15.82 1.33 -1.42
N SER A 267 -15.96 0.26 -2.23
CA SER A 267 -15.01 -0.85 -2.25
C SER A 267 -13.92 -0.71 -3.30
N PHE A 268 -14.05 0.19 -4.27
CA PHE A 268 -12.97 0.48 -5.21
C PHE A 268 -12.23 1.74 -4.77
N ASP A 269 -11.44 1.56 -3.71
CA ASP A 269 -10.72 2.63 -3.03
C ASP A 269 -9.82 3.41 -4.00
N LYS A 270 -9.74 4.72 -3.81
CA LYS A 270 -8.97 5.63 -4.68
C LYS A 270 -7.51 5.18 -4.82
N SER A 271 -6.92 4.59 -3.77
CA SER A 271 -5.56 4.06 -3.82
C SER A 271 -5.44 2.86 -4.75
N GLN A 272 -6.35 1.88 -4.63
CA GLN A 272 -6.40 0.70 -5.50
C GLN A 272 -6.60 1.09 -6.97
N ARG A 273 -7.46 2.09 -7.26
CA ARG A 273 -7.64 2.56 -8.64
C ARG A 273 -6.36 3.12 -9.26
N ALA A 274 -5.59 3.87 -8.47
CA ALA A 274 -4.35 4.46 -8.96
C ALA A 274 -3.26 3.38 -9.19
N GLU A 275 -3.25 2.31 -8.39
CA GLU A 275 -2.36 1.16 -8.60
C GLU A 275 -2.66 0.44 -9.91
N VAL A 276 -3.94 0.17 -10.15
CA VAL A 276 -4.38 -0.47 -11.39
C VAL A 276 -4.14 0.42 -12.60
N ASP A 277 -4.35 1.74 -12.48
CA ASP A 277 -4.04 2.71 -13.54
C ASP A 277 -2.56 2.65 -13.93
N GLN A 278 -1.66 2.71 -12.94
CA GLN A 278 -0.23 2.65 -13.19
C GLN A 278 0.19 1.30 -13.79
N MET A 279 -0.36 0.19 -13.28
CA MET A 279 -0.11 -1.15 -13.81
C MET A 279 -0.50 -1.24 -15.29
N LEU A 280 -1.73 -0.89 -15.63
CA LEU A 280 -2.25 -0.98 -16.99
C LEU A 280 -1.52 -0.04 -17.96
N ARG A 281 -1.14 1.17 -17.51
CA ARG A 281 -0.29 2.08 -18.30
C ARG A 281 1.09 1.47 -18.58
N THR A 282 1.71 0.84 -17.59
CA THR A 282 3.00 0.15 -17.75
C THR A 282 2.90 -0.97 -18.78
N ILE A 283 1.80 -1.75 -18.77
CA ILE A 283 1.55 -2.79 -19.77
C ILE A 283 1.37 -2.18 -21.17
N LEU A 284 0.62 -1.08 -21.27
CA LEU A 284 0.38 -0.38 -22.52
C LEU A 284 1.69 0.10 -23.16
N GLU A 285 2.54 0.78 -22.38
CA GLU A 285 3.87 1.26 -22.80
C GLU A 285 4.79 0.12 -23.26
N ALA A 286 4.71 -1.06 -22.60
CA ALA A 286 5.49 -2.23 -23.01
C ALA A 286 5.04 -2.80 -24.38
N GLY A 287 3.78 -2.59 -24.76
CA GLY A 287 3.15 -3.16 -25.96
C GLY A 287 3.46 -2.43 -27.26
N GLU A 288 3.89 -1.17 -27.24
CA GLU A 288 4.03 -0.27 -28.41
C GLU A 288 5.07 -0.72 -29.46
N ASN A 289 5.78 -1.84 -29.23
CA ASN A 289 6.72 -2.43 -30.18
C ASN A 289 6.03 -3.41 -31.17
N ASN A 290 5.38 -2.86 -32.20
CA ASN A 290 5.02 -3.44 -33.52
C ASN A 290 4.96 -4.98 -33.70
N SER A 291 4.06 -5.68 -32.99
CA SER A 291 3.62 -7.04 -33.36
C SER A 291 2.08 -7.11 -33.45
N ILE A 292 1.54 -7.96 -34.33
CA ILE A 292 0.08 -8.16 -34.46
C ILE A 292 -0.51 -8.72 -33.15
N GLN A 293 0.26 -9.57 -32.46
CA GLN A 293 -0.14 -10.14 -31.17
C GLN A 293 -0.19 -9.09 -30.06
N ASN A 294 0.53 -7.97 -30.21
CA ASN A 294 0.46 -6.84 -29.28
C ASN A 294 -0.83 -6.02 -29.48
N LYS A 295 -1.41 -5.97 -30.69
CA LYS A 295 -2.58 -5.11 -30.97
C LYS A 295 -3.82 -5.50 -30.17
N SER A 296 -4.12 -6.81 -30.05
CA SER A 296 -5.28 -7.28 -29.27
C SER A 296 -5.09 -7.07 -27.77
N GLN A 297 -3.86 -7.24 -27.27
CA GLN A 297 -3.52 -6.95 -25.89
C GLN A 297 -3.63 -5.45 -25.58
N ILE A 298 -3.06 -4.59 -26.45
CA ILE A 298 -3.16 -3.12 -26.35
C ILE A 298 -4.63 -2.69 -26.28
N ALA A 299 -5.46 -3.21 -27.18
CA ALA A 299 -6.89 -2.97 -27.20
C ALA A 299 -7.57 -3.34 -25.88
N LEU A 300 -7.27 -4.53 -25.34
CA LEU A 300 -7.83 -5.01 -24.08
C LEU A 300 -7.41 -4.13 -22.90
N VAL A 301 -6.13 -3.77 -22.82
CA VAL A 301 -5.58 -2.92 -21.76
C VAL A 301 -6.17 -1.52 -21.82
N ALA A 302 -6.31 -0.94 -23.02
CA ALA A 302 -6.97 0.35 -23.21
C ALA A 302 -8.44 0.30 -22.77
N HIS A 303 -9.14 -0.79 -23.09
CA HIS A 303 -10.51 -0.98 -22.63
C HIS A 303 -10.60 -1.06 -21.10
N CYS A 304 -9.68 -1.76 -20.43
CA CYS A 304 -9.58 -1.78 -18.97
C CYS A 304 -9.36 -0.38 -18.38
N LEU A 305 -8.43 0.41 -18.94
CA LEU A 305 -8.17 1.79 -18.49
C LEU A 305 -9.41 2.68 -18.62
N ALA A 306 -10.15 2.56 -19.72
CA ALA A 306 -11.36 3.34 -19.92
C ALA A 306 -12.48 2.95 -18.94
N MET A 307 -12.69 1.66 -18.67
CA MET A 307 -13.61 1.21 -17.60
C MET A 307 -13.17 1.75 -16.24
N LEU A 308 -11.87 1.65 -15.93
CA LEU A 308 -11.29 2.13 -14.68
C LEU A 308 -11.54 3.63 -14.44
N TRP A 309 -11.31 4.47 -15.46
CA TRP A 309 -11.51 5.92 -15.37
C TRP A 309 -12.98 6.32 -15.34
N PHE A 310 -13.84 5.56 -16.02
CA PHE A 310 -15.29 5.73 -15.91
C PHE A 310 -15.77 5.45 -14.48
N LEU A 311 -15.39 4.30 -13.90
CA LEU A 311 -15.63 3.98 -12.49
C LEU A 311 -14.98 5.01 -11.55
N GLY A 312 -13.92 5.66 -12.02
CA GLY A 312 -13.20 6.77 -11.42
C GLY A 312 -14.00 8.08 -11.29
N GLY A 313 -14.99 8.29 -12.17
CA GLY A 313 -15.65 9.58 -12.37
C GLY A 313 -14.77 10.61 -13.10
N ASP A 314 -13.82 10.16 -13.92
CA ASP A 314 -12.88 11.04 -14.66
C ASP A 314 -13.12 10.98 -16.19
N PRO A 315 -14.14 11.70 -16.70
CA PRO A 315 -14.54 11.62 -18.11
C PRO A 315 -13.55 12.27 -19.08
N GLN A 316 -12.65 13.14 -18.59
CA GLN A 316 -11.64 13.80 -19.42
C GLN A 316 -10.56 12.80 -19.88
N LYS A 317 -10.12 11.93 -18.98
CA LYS A 317 -9.14 10.89 -19.33
C LYS A 317 -9.71 9.89 -20.34
N VAL A 318 -11.00 9.55 -20.26
CA VAL A 318 -11.65 8.65 -21.21
C VAL A 318 -11.60 9.21 -22.64
N ARG A 319 -11.86 10.51 -22.83
CA ARG A 319 -11.77 11.17 -24.15
C ARG A 319 -10.36 11.15 -24.72
N HIS A 320 -9.36 11.43 -23.90
CA HIS A 320 -7.96 11.38 -24.35
C HIS A 320 -7.54 9.96 -24.78
N LEU A 321 -8.11 8.90 -24.18
CA LEU A 321 -7.81 7.53 -24.60
C LEU A 321 -8.37 7.19 -25.99
N THR A 322 -9.52 7.78 -26.36
CA THR A 322 -10.17 7.55 -27.66
C THR A 322 -9.47 8.23 -28.83
N GLU A 323 -8.58 9.19 -28.55
CA GLU A 323 -7.80 9.92 -29.56
C GLU A 323 -6.49 9.20 -29.95
N LEU A 324 -6.13 8.10 -29.26
CA LEU A 324 -4.94 7.32 -29.59
C LEU A 324 -5.20 6.40 -30.82
N PRO A 325 -4.30 6.41 -31.82
CA PRO A 325 -4.56 5.83 -33.15
C PRO A 325 -4.78 4.30 -33.18
N ASP A 326 -4.37 3.57 -32.13
CA ASP A 326 -4.51 2.11 -32.03
C ASP A 326 -5.60 1.65 -31.02
N THR A 327 -6.23 2.57 -30.29
CA THR A 327 -7.24 2.25 -29.25
C THR A 327 -8.65 2.65 -29.68
N ALA A 328 -8.78 3.57 -30.64
CA ALA A 328 -10.05 4.16 -31.07
C ALA A 328 -11.09 3.13 -31.52
N ALA A 329 -10.68 2.10 -32.26
CA ALA A 329 -11.60 1.05 -32.75
C ALA A 329 -12.14 0.15 -31.62
N SER A 330 -11.32 -0.12 -30.60
CA SER A 330 -11.67 -0.99 -29.46
C SER A 330 -12.54 -0.26 -28.42
N LEU A 331 -12.43 1.07 -28.36
CA LEU A 331 -13.21 1.93 -27.48
C LEU A 331 -14.60 2.29 -28.04
N LEU A 332 -14.90 2.00 -29.31
CA LEU A 332 -16.23 2.23 -29.91
C LEU A 332 -17.34 1.42 -29.20
N ILE A 333 -17.04 0.21 -28.73
CA ILE A 333 -17.99 -0.63 -27.98
C ILE A 333 -18.30 0.01 -26.62
N LEU A 334 -17.25 0.46 -25.90
CA LEU A 334 -17.42 1.18 -24.66
C LEU A 334 -18.13 2.51 -24.89
N HIS A 335 -17.87 3.23 -25.99
CA HIS A 335 -18.54 4.49 -26.30
C HIS A 335 -20.05 4.30 -26.53
N HIS A 336 -20.47 3.22 -27.22
CA HIS A 336 -21.89 2.88 -27.37
C HIS A 336 -22.56 2.55 -26.03
N ASP A 337 -21.91 1.74 -25.19
CA ASP A 337 -22.43 1.37 -23.88
C ASP A 337 -22.45 2.57 -22.90
N LEU A 338 -21.44 3.45 -22.97
CA LEU A 338 -21.33 4.69 -22.19
C LEU A 338 -22.35 5.74 -22.60
N LEU A 339 -22.56 5.96 -23.91
CA LEU A 339 -23.59 6.87 -24.42
C LEU A 339 -24.99 6.38 -24.01
N SER A 340 -25.23 5.06 -24.04
CA SER A 340 -26.50 4.49 -23.60
C SER A 340 -26.78 4.66 -22.10
N PHE A 341 -25.73 4.80 -21.27
CA PHE A 341 -25.82 5.03 -19.83
C PHE A 341 -25.99 6.53 -19.49
N GLN A 342 -25.25 7.42 -20.16
CA GLN A 342 -25.41 8.88 -20.02
C GLN A 342 -26.72 9.44 -20.60
N LEU A 343 -27.42 8.68 -21.45
CA LEU A 343 -28.74 9.07 -21.96
C LEU A 343 -29.89 8.61 -21.05
N LYS A 344 -29.62 7.78 -20.03
CA LYS A 344 -30.63 7.24 -19.09
C LYS A 344 -30.61 7.91 -17.71
N HIS A 345 -29.64 8.77 -17.44
CA HIS A 345 -29.45 9.55 -16.21
C HIS A 345 -28.86 10.91 -16.57
#